data_AF-A0AAD1GTW2-F1
#
_entry.id   AF-A0AAD1GTW2-F1
#
_cell.length_a   1.000
_cell.length_b   1.000
_cell.length_c   1.000
_cell.angle_alpha   90.00
_cell.angle_beta   90.00
_cell.angle_gamma   90.00
#
_symmetry.space_group_name_H-M   'P 1'
#
loop_
_entity.id
_entity.type
_entity.pdbx_description
1 polymer ?
#
loop_
_entity_poly.entity_id
_entity_poly.type
_entity_poly.pdbx_seq_one_letter_code
_entity_poly.pdbx_strand_id
1 'polypeptide(L)'
;MELYTYYRSTSSYRVRIALALKGLDYQALPVNLIAAPGGEHRQPAYLAINPQGRVPALRTDEGALLVQSPAIIEYLEERYPQVPLLSADLAMRAHERGVAALIGCDIHPCTTSACSTNCGSGATMKRR
;
A
#
# COMPACT_ATOMS: atom_id res chain seq x y z
N MET A 1 8.87 12.29 7.48
CA MET A 1 8.68 10.95 6.88
C MET A 1 8.77 11.00 5.36
N GLU A 2 9.24 9.94 4.71
CA GLU A 2 9.26 9.81 3.24
C GLU A 2 8.28 8.74 2.77
N LEU A 3 7.33 9.08 1.90
CA LEU A 3 6.35 8.15 1.35
C LEU A 3 6.66 7.85 -0.11
N TYR A 4 7.11 6.63 -0.39
CA TYR A 4 7.20 6.10 -1.75
C TYR A 4 5.80 5.74 -2.24
N THR A 5 5.30 6.46 -3.24
CA THR A 5 3.88 6.45 -3.63
C THR A 5 3.70 6.47 -5.15
N TYR A 6 2.55 6.02 -5.62
CA TYR A 6 2.11 6.21 -7.00
C TYR A 6 0.70 6.81 -7.03
N TYR A 7 0.50 7.86 -7.83
CA TYR A 7 -0.73 8.65 -7.83
C TYR A 7 -2.00 7.87 -8.21
N ARG A 8 -1.89 6.70 -8.86
CA ARG A 8 -3.04 5.81 -9.18
C ARG A 8 -3.10 4.55 -8.33
N SER A 9 -2.19 4.38 -7.38
CA SER A 9 -2.18 3.20 -6.50
C SER A 9 -3.19 3.38 -5.38
N THR A 10 -4.21 2.52 -5.33
CA THR A 10 -5.22 2.54 -4.26
C THR A 10 -4.62 2.17 -2.89
N SER A 11 -3.65 1.25 -2.83
CA SER A 11 -2.90 0.97 -1.60
C SER A 11 -2.12 2.20 -1.11
N SER A 12 -1.54 2.99 -2.02
CA SER A 12 -0.85 4.24 -1.67
C SER A 12 -1.82 5.34 -1.23
N TYR A 13 -3.01 5.40 -1.84
CA TYR A 13 -4.06 6.31 -1.41
C TYR A 13 -4.48 6.10 0.05
N ARG A 14 -4.60 4.86 0.51
CA ARG A 14 -4.95 4.56 1.92
C ARG A 14 -3.99 5.25 2.90
N VAL A 15 -2.68 5.17 2.64
CA VAL A 15 -1.66 5.78 3.49
C VAL A 15 -1.66 7.31 3.38
N ARG A 16 -1.84 7.86 2.17
CA ARG A 16 -1.98 9.32 1.97
C ARG A 16 -3.18 9.89 2.74
N ILE A 17 -4.31 9.18 2.72
CA ILE A 17 -5.51 9.57 3.47
C ILE A 17 -5.25 9.48 4.98
N ALA A 18 -4.65 8.39 5.46
CA ALA A 18 -4.33 8.24 6.88
C ALA A 18 -3.39 9.35 7.40
N LEU A 19 -2.34 9.67 6.64
CA LEU A 19 -1.42 10.77 6.97
C LEU A 19 -2.16 12.12 6.97
N ALA A 20 -3.00 12.38 5.98
CA ALA A 20 -3.78 13.62 5.89
C ALA A 20 -4.79 13.76 7.04
N LEU A 21 -5.53 12.70 7.38
CA LEU A 21 -6.50 12.69 8.48
C LEU A 21 -5.81 12.91 9.83
N LYS A 22 -4.60 12.38 10.00
CA LYS A 22 -3.79 12.60 11.21
C LYS A 22 -3.04 13.93 11.22
N GLY A 23 -3.07 14.70 10.13
CA GLY A 23 -2.34 15.98 10.01
C GLY A 23 -0.82 15.81 10.01
N LEU A 24 -0.31 14.70 9.47
CA LEU A 24 1.12 14.39 9.45
C LEU A 24 1.77 14.81 8.14
N ASP A 25 2.84 15.60 8.23
CA ASP A 25 3.63 16.00 7.07
C ASP A 25 4.52 14.85 6.56
N TYR A 26 4.64 14.76 5.24
CA TYR A 26 5.48 13.78 4.59
C TYR A 26 5.99 14.28 3.25
N GLN A 27 7.18 13.81 2.85
CA GLN A 27 7.69 13.98 1.51
C GLN A 27 7.16 12.86 0.61
N ALA A 28 6.42 13.21 -0.45
CA ALA A 28 5.96 12.27 -1.45
C ALA A 28 7.08 11.97 -2.46
N LEU A 29 7.53 10.73 -2.52
CA LEU A 29 8.51 10.23 -3.48
C LEU A 29 7.77 9.40 -4.55
N PRO A 30 7.52 9.94 -5.75
CA PRO A 30 6.77 9.23 -6.78
C PRO A 30 7.58 8.03 -7.32
N VAL A 31 6.90 6.90 -7.47
CA VAL A 31 7.43 5.68 -8.12
C VAL A 31 6.49 5.31 -9.26
N ASN A 32 6.93 5.49 -10.50
CA ASN A 32 6.10 5.26 -11.67
C ASN A 32 5.93 3.76 -11.96
N LEU A 33 4.74 3.22 -11.68
CA LEU A 33 4.47 1.79 -11.87
C LEU A 33 4.33 1.36 -13.34
N ILE A 34 4.16 2.31 -14.28
CA ILE A 34 3.93 2.04 -15.70
C ILE A 34 5.03 2.58 -16.62
N ALA A 35 6.12 3.10 -16.06
CA ALA A 35 7.27 3.55 -16.84
C ALA A 35 7.85 2.40 -17.70
N ALA A 36 8.27 2.66 -18.93
CA ALA A 36 9.01 1.68 -19.70
C ALA A 36 10.40 1.43 -19.08
N PRO A 37 10.97 0.20 -19.11
CA PRO A 37 10.45 -1.02 -19.76
C PRO A 37 9.64 -1.96 -18.84
N GLY A 38 9.27 -1.55 -17.62
CA GLY A 38 8.59 -2.46 -16.67
C GLY A 38 8.16 -1.86 -15.32
N GLY A 39 8.13 -0.53 -15.24
CA GLY A 39 7.85 0.26 -14.04
C GLY A 39 9.09 0.43 -13.15
N GLU A 40 9.19 1.60 -12.52
CA GLU A 40 10.28 1.96 -11.61
C GLU A 40 10.33 1.05 -10.37
N HIS A 41 9.16 0.58 -9.91
CA HIS A 41 9.03 -0.37 -8.80
C HIS A 41 9.74 -1.71 -9.00
N ARG A 42 10.11 -2.06 -10.24
CA ARG A 42 10.87 -3.28 -10.56
C ARG A 42 12.33 -3.03 -10.84
N GLN A 43 12.76 -1.77 -10.85
CA GLN A 43 14.15 -1.42 -11.14
C GLN A 43 15.02 -1.64 -9.90
N PRO A 44 16.31 -1.97 -10.07
CA PRO A 44 17.23 -2.24 -8.96
C PRO A 44 17.25 -1.13 -7.90
N ALA A 45 17.16 0.13 -8.32
CA ALA A 45 17.14 1.29 -7.42
C ALA A 45 15.97 1.25 -6.42
N TYR A 46 14.77 0.86 -6.84
CA TYR A 46 13.63 0.74 -5.94
C TYR A 46 13.61 -0.60 -5.19
N LEU A 47 14.05 -1.69 -5.82
CA LEU A 47 14.12 -3.00 -5.17
C LEU A 47 15.13 -3.01 -4.01
N ALA A 48 16.18 -2.18 -4.07
CA ALA A 48 17.09 -1.96 -2.95
C ALA A 48 16.40 -1.30 -1.74
N ILE A 49 15.29 -0.59 -1.95
CA ILE A 49 14.47 0.01 -0.90
C ILE A 49 13.44 -1.00 -0.43
N ASN A 50 12.55 -1.45 -1.32
CA ASN A 50 11.54 -2.45 -1.03
C ASN A 50 11.73 -3.67 -1.94
N PRO A 51 12.33 -4.77 -1.44
CA PRO A 51 12.54 -6.00 -2.21
C PRO A 51 11.25 -6.63 -2.76
N GLN A 52 10.08 -6.32 -2.19
CA GLN A 52 8.80 -6.79 -2.72
C GLN A 52 8.38 -6.06 -4.00
N GLY A 53 9.05 -4.94 -4.34
CA GLY A 53 8.76 -4.13 -5.52
C GLY A 53 7.34 -3.55 -5.51
N ARG A 54 6.84 -3.15 -4.34
CA ARG A 54 5.46 -2.64 -4.19
C ARG A 54 5.45 -1.24 -3.59
N VAL A 55 4.40 -0.50 -3.90
CA VAL A 55 4.01 0.75 -3.22
C VAL A 55 2.71 0.52 -2.44
N PRO A 56 2.49 1.20 -1.31
CA PRO A 56 3.37 2.20 -0.70
C PRO A 56 4.52 1.57 0.11
N ALA A 57 5.56 2.37 0.34
CA ALA A 57 6.53 2.17 1.42
C ALA A 57 6.73 3.50 2.15
N LEU A 58 6.80 3.47 3.49
CA LEU A 58 6.97 4.66 4.31
C LEU A 58 8.29 4.55 5.09
N ARG A 59 9.19 5.50 4.89
CA ARG A 59 10.36 5.67 5.76
C ARG A 59 10.01 6.63 6.89
N THR A 60 10.13 6.17 8.13
CA THR A 60 9.91 7.01 9.31
C THR A 60 11.07 7.98 9.51
N ASP A 61 10.89 8.99 10.36
CA ASP A 61 11.96 9.95 10.68
C ASP A 61 13.13 9.29 11.41
N GLU A 62 12.86 8.20 12.13
CA GLU A 62 13.87 7.35 12.77
C GLU A 62 14.56 6.38 11.79
N GLY A 63 14.20 6.42 10.50
CA GLY A 63 14.82 5.65 9.42
C GLY A 63 14.25 4.26 9.17
N ALA A 64 13.26 3.81 9.96
CA ALA A 64 12.61 2.52 9.76
C ALA A 64 11.81 2.52 8.45
N LEU A 65 11.90 1.43 7.68
CA LEU A 65 11.11 1.27 6.45
C LEU A 65 9.91 0.36 6.72
N LEU A 66 8.72 0.92 6.60
CA LEU A 66 7.45 0.23 6.75
C LEU A 66 6.85 -0.08 5.37
N VAL A 67 6.42 -1.31 5.19
CA VAL A 67 5.78 -1.81 3.97
C VAL A 67 4.43 -2.42 4.33
N GLN A 68 3.57 -2.62 3.32
CA GLN A 68 2.16 -3.00 3.47
C GLN A 68 1.29 -1.86 4.02
N SER A 69 0.33 -1.41 3.20
CA SER A 69 -0.55 -0.29 3.59
C SER A 69 -1.29 -0.48 4.93
N PRO A 70 -1.81 -1.67 5.30
CA PRO A 70 -2.49 -1.83 6.59
C PRO A 70 -1.52 -1.71 7.76
N ALA A 71 -0.33 -2.31 7.67
CA ALA A 71 0.69 -2.24 8.73
C ALA A 71 1.19 -0.81 8.94
N ILE A 72 1.37 -0.04 7.86
CA ILE A 72 1.72 1.38 7.93
C ILE A 72 0.62 2.17 8.67
N ILE A 73 -0.66 1.90 8.38
CA ILE A 73 -1.78 2.60 9.02
C ILE A 73 -1.89 2.26 10.50
N GLU A 74 -1.73 1.00 10.88
CA GLU A 74 -1.71 0.59 12.30
C GLU A 74 -0.53 1.23 13.04
N TYR A 75 0.66 1.28 12.44
CA TYR A 75 1.79 1.99 13.01
C TYR A 75 1.48 3.48 13.25
N LEU A 76 0.88 4.15 12.27
CA LEU A 76 0.49 5.56 12.43
C LEU A 76 -0.59 5.74 13.51
N GLU A 77 -1.51 4.79 13.64
CA GLU A 77 -2.54 4.80 14.68
C GLU A 77 -1.94 4.70 16.08
N GLU A 78 -0.99 3.79 16.29
CA GLU A 78 -0.32 3.60 17.58
C GLU A 78 0.68 4.72 17.88
N ARG A 79 1.41 5.21 16.87
CA ARG A 79 2.44 6.24 17.03
C ARG A 79 1.85 7.64 17.27
N TYR A 80 0.71 7.93 16.65
CA TYR A 80 0.04 9.24 16.70
C TYR A 80 -1.43 9.08 17.12
N PRO A 81 -1.69 8.82 18.42
CA PRO A 81 -3.03 8.52 18.94
C PRO A 81 -3.93 9.76 19.11
N GLN A 82 -3.42 10.98 18.85
CA GLN A 82 -4.15 12.24 19.10
C GLN A 82 -5.39 12.39 18.21
N VAL A 83 -5.32 11.87 16.99
CA VAL A 83 -6.44 11.82 16.04
C VAL A 83 -6.67 10.36 15.68
N PRO A 84 -7.56 9.66 16.41
CA PRO A 84 -7.79 8.23 16.20
C PRO A 84 -8.51 7.98 14.89
N LEU A 85 -8.05 7.00 14.12
CA LEU A 85 -8.72 6.53 12.90
C LEU A 85 -9.75 5.44 13.20
N LEU A 86 -9.65 4.81 14.37
CA LEU A 86 -10.49 3.69 14.77
C LEU A 86 -11.30 4.04 16.04
N SER A 87 -12.43 3.36 16.21
CA SER A 87 -13.25 3.51 17.41
C SER A 87 -12.54 2.97 18.66
N ALA A 88 -12.82 3.59 19.82
CA ALA A 88 -12.34 3.11 21.11
C ALA A 88 -13.06 1.81 21.56
N ASP A 89 -14.28 1.56 21.08
CA ASP A 89 -14.99 0.31 21.37
C ASP A 89 -14.36 -0.87 20.63
N LEU A 90 -14.07 -1.96 21.37
CA LEU A 90 -13.31 -3.09 20.84
C LEU A 90 -14.03 -3.82 19.69
N ALA A 91 -15.35 -3.96 19.77
CA ALA A 91 -16.13 -4.66 18.75
C ALA A 91 -16.22 -3.81 17.48
N MET A 92 -16.47 -2.51 17.61
CA MET A 92 -16.47 -1.56 16.49
C MET A 92 -15.09 -1.50 15.83
N ARG A 93 -14.01 -1.46 16.62
CA ARG A 93 -12.64 -1.47 16.11
C ARG A 93 -12.32 -2.73 15.30
N ALA A 94 -12.86 -3.88 15.71
CA ALA A 94 -12.74 -5.13 14.97
C ALA A 94 -13.55 -5.10 13.66
N HIS A 95 -14.76 -4.54 13.69
CA HIS A 95 -15.59 -4.37 12.50
C HIS A 95 -14.95 -3.43 11.47
N GLU A 96 -14.40 -2.29 11.89
CA GLU A 96 -13.67 -1.35 11.04
C GLU A 96 -12.47 -2.01 10.35
N ARG A 97 -11.69 -2.80 11.11
CA ARG A 97 -10.61 -3.62 10.55
C ARG A 97 -11.11 -4.68 9.58
N GLY A 98 -12.26 -5.30 9.87
CA GLY A 98 -12.90 -6.28 8.99
C GLY A 98 -13.24 -5.67 7.63
N VAL A 99 -13.85 -4.48 7.62
CA VAL A 99 -14.15 -3.75 6.37
C VAL A 99 -12.85 -3.40 5.62
N ALA A 100 -11.83 -2.91 6.33
CA ALA A 100 -10.53 -2.61 5.73
C ALA A 100 -9.85 -3.86 5.13
N ALA A 101 -9.93 -4.99 5.83
CA ALA A 101 -9.37 -6.27 5.41
C ALA A 101 -10.10 -6.84 4.19
N LEU A 102 -11.43 -6.74 4.12
CA LEU A 102 -12.20 -7.16 2.95
C LEU A 102 -11.72 -6.44 1.67
N ILE A 103 -11.49 -5.13 1.75
CA ILE A 103 -10.96 -4.37 0.61
C ILE A 103 -9.46 -4.68 0.39
N GLY A 104 -8.70 -4.84 1.46
CA GLY A 104 -7.25 -5.03 1.43
C GLY A 104 -6.77 -6.39 0.95
N CYS A 105 -7.45 -7.45 1.36
CA CYS A 105 -7.08 -8.84 1.16
C CYS A 105 -7.90 -9.50 0.06
N ASP A 106 -9.19 -9.18 -0.07
CA ASP A 106 -10.07 -9.94 -0.98
C ASP A 106 -10.31 -9.21 -2.32
N ILE A 107 -10.39 -7.87 -2.29
CA ILE A 107 -10.67 -7.07 -3.49
C ILE A 107 -9.39 -6.58 -4.16
N HIS A 108 -8.51 -5.90 -3.41
CA HIS A 108 -7.34 -5.24 -3.98
C HIS A 108 -6.36 -6.20 -4.69
N PRO A 109 -6.04 -7.39 -4.14
CA PRO A 109 -5.12 -8.31 -4.81
C PRO A 109 -5.67 -8.85 -6.13
N CYS A 110 -6.99 -9.05 -6.24
CA CYS A 110 -7.63 -9.54 -7.45
C CYS A 110 -7.67 -8.49 -8.58
N THR A 111 -7.70 -7.21 -8.22
CA THR A 111 -7.85 -6.09 -9.16
C THR A 111 -6.53 -5.46 -9.60
N THR A 112 -5.45 -5.69 -8.85
CA THR A 112 -4.13 -5.14 -9.19
C THR A 112 -3.46 -5.92 -10.33
N SER A 113 -2.63 -5.21 -11.12
CA SER A 113 -1.94 -5.77 -12.28
C SER A 113 -1.00 -6.94 -11.94
N ALA A 114 -0.57 -7.06 -10.69
CA ALA A 114 0.27 -8.18 -10.24
C ALA A 114 -0.46 -9.54 -10.30
N CYS A 115 -1.78 -9.59 -10.08
CA CYS A 115 -2.55 -10.84 -10.13
C CYS A 115 -3.10 -11.11 -11.53
N SER A 116 -3.52 -10.07 -12.26
CA SER A 116 -4.09 -10.23 -13.61
C SER A 116 -3.08 -10.80 -14.61
N THR A 117 -1.79 -10.48 -14.50
CA THR A 117 -0.75 -11.07 -15.36
C THR A 117 -0.51 -12.57 -15.10
N ASN A 118 -0.76 -13.07 -13.88
CA ASN A 118 -0.55 -14.49 -13.55
C ASN A 118 -1.78 -15.37 -13.86
N CYS A 119 -2.99 -14.81 -13.85
CA CYS A 119 -4.19 -15.57 -14.24
C CYS A 119 -4.40 -15.64 -15.76
N GLY A 120 -3.81 -14.73 -16.55
CA GLY A 120 -3.99 -14.67 -18.00
C GLY A 120 -3.11 -15.62 -18.84
N SER A 121 -2.00 -16.13 -18.30
CA SER A 121 -1.02 -16.92 -19.08
C SER A 121 -1.33 -18.43 -19.15
N GLY A 122 -2.41 -18.90 -18.52
CA GLY A 122 -2.81 -20.32 -18.52
C GLY A 122 -3.83 -20.73 -19.59
N ALA A 123 -4.42 -19.79 -20.32
CA ALA A 123 -5.55 -20.06 -21.21
C ALA A 123 -5.19 -20.04 -22.72
N THR A 124 -4.08 -20.67 -23.12
CA THR A 124 -3.99 -21.17 -24.51
C THR A 124 -4.80 -22.46 -24.62
N MET A 125 -6.11 -22.29 -24.77
CA MET A 125 -7.01 -23.34 -25.24
C MET A 125 -6.58 -23.70 -26.67
N LYS A 126 -5.82 -24.80 -26.81
CA LYS A 126 -5.59 -25.46 -28.10
C LYS A 126 -6.95 -25.78 -28.70
N ARG A 127 -7.41 -24.97 -29.65
CA ARG A 127 -8.48 -25.33 -30.57
C ARG A 127 -7.94 -26.51 -31.41
N ARG A 128 -8.45 -27.70 -31.14
CA ARG A 128 -8.47 -28.80 -32.12
C ARG A 128 -9.72 -28.67 -32.95
#